data_AF-A0A6G9I003-F1
#
_entry.id   AF-A0A6G9I003-F1
#
_cell.length_a   1.000
_cell.length_b   1.000
_cell.length_c   1.000
_cell.angle_alpha   90.00
_cell.angle_beta   90.00
_cell.angle_gamma   90.00
#
_symmetry.space_group_name_H-M   'P 1'
#
loop_
_entity.id
_entity.type
_entity.pdbx_description
1 polymer ?
#
loop_
_entity_poly.entity_id
_entity_poly.type
_entity_poly.pdbx_seq_one_letter_code
_entity_poly.pdbx_strand_id
1 'polypeptide(L)'
;MYIRARSKHASLLGKPVLVVSSVSVFITNQGCFSTLLSHLKAHCKNKSYLLKIESVISQELRRYLVRQMFVFIGEEWECGSGYWVPEDDPVYPSLNTLPY
;
A
#
# COMPACT_ATOMS: atom_id res chain seq x y z
N MET A 1 -4.87 13.60 -11.18
CA MET A 1 -4.33 12.47 -10.42
C MET A 1 -2.89 12.28 -10.85
N TYR A 2 -1.94 12.44 -9.94
CA TYR A 2 -0.51 12.33 -10.25
C TYR A 2 0.09 11.24 -9.38
N ILE A 3 0.74 10.27 -10.02
CA ILE A 3 1.44 9.18 -9.35
C ILE A 3 2.90 9.30 -9.74
N ARG A 4 3.75 9.59 -8.75
CA ARG A 4 5.20 9.44 -8.91
C ARG A 4 5.56 8.04 -8.43
N ALA A 5 6.14 7.23 -9.31
CA ALA A 5 6.67 5.92 -8.95
C ALA A 5 8.20 5.95 -9.15
N ARG A 6 8.94 5.35 -8.22
CA ARG A 6 10.40 5.15 -8.36
C ARG A 6 10.66 3.67 -8.60
N SER A 7 11.33 3.31 -9.68
CA SER A 7 11.78 1.94 -9.93
C SER A 7 13.23 1.75 -9.50
N LYS A 8 13.44 1.10 -8.36
CA LYS A 8 14.69 0.40 -8.01
C LYS A 8 14.29 -0.98 -7.50
N HIS A 9 15.19 -1.97 -7.56
CA HIS A 9 14.95 -3.30 -6.97
C HIS A 9 14.85 -3.16 -5.44
N ALA A 10 13.64 -2.86 -4.96
CA ALA A 10 13.29 -2.93 -3.55
C ALA A 10 12.65 -4.30 -3.33
N SER A 11 13.34 -5.15 -2.56
CA SER A 11 12.76 -6.40 -2.07
C SER A 11 12.48 -6.26 -0.59
N LEU A 12 11.24 -6.53 -0.18
CA LEU A 12 10.84 -6.57 1.22
C LEU A 12 10.36 -7.99 1.50
N LEU A 13 10.88 -8.61 2.57
CA LEU A 13 10.55 -9.99 2.94
C LEU A 13 10.77 -10.99 1.77
N GLY A 14 11.80 -10.75 0.95
CA GLY A 14 12.13 -11.57 -0.21
C GLY A 14 11.23 -11.37 -1.44
N LYS A 15 10.27 -10.43 -1.41
CA LYS A 15 9.38 -10.13 -2.54
C LYS A 15 9.66 -8.78 -3.19
N PRO A 16 9.50 -8.66 -4.52
CA PRO A 16 9.61 -7.37 -5.20
C PRO A 16 8.48 -6.44 -4.71
N VAL A 17 8.80 -5.17 -4.51
CA VAL A 17 7.85 -4.18 -3.97
C VAL A 17 7.46 -3.18 -5.05
N LEU A 18 6.15 -3.03 -5.25
CA LEU A 18 5.59 -1.90 -5.97
C LEU A 18 5.34 -0.76 -5.00
N VAL A 19 6.10 0.33 -5.16
CA VAL A 19 6.03 1.50 -4.27
C VAL A 19 5.22 2.62 -4.91
N VAL A 20 4.14 3.03 -4.24
CA VAL A 20 3.35 4.22 -4.54
C VAL A 20 3.83 5.34 -3.60
N SER A 21 4.66 6.25 -4.11
CA SER A 21 5.31 7.25 -3.25
C SER A 21 4.42 8.46 -2.90
N SER A 22 3.33 8.67 -3.64
CA SER A 22 2.38 9.74 -3.39
C SER A 22 1.05 9.44 -4.06
N VAL A 23 -0.04 9.74 -3.35
CA VAL A 23 -1.41 9.69 -3.87
C VAL A 23 -2.03 11.07 -3.67
N SER A 24 -2.43 11.72 -4.76
CA SER A 24 -3.20 12.97 -4.70
C SER A 24 -4.51 12.82 -5.48
N VAL A 25 -5.62 12.94 -4.75
CA VAL A 25 -6.98 12.85 -5.28
C VAL A 25 -7.59 14.24 -5.26
N PHE A 26 -7.71 14.85 -6.44
CA PHE A 26 -8.29 16.19 -6.60
C PHE A 26 -9.83 16.20 -6.59
N ILE A 27 -10.45 15.09 -6.99
CA ILE A 27 -11.90 14.94 -7.06
C ILE A 27 -12.29 13.78 -6.14
N THR A 28 -12.94 14.11 -5.03
CA THR A 28 -13.39 13.14 -4.02
C THR A 28 -14.74 12.52 -4.41
N ASN A 29 -15.14 11.43 -3.73
CA ASN A 29 -16.44 10.76 -3.87
C ASN A 29 -16.80 10.16 -5.24
N GLN A 30 -15.87 10.10 -6.19
CA GLN A 30 -16.07 9.48 -7.50
C GLN A 30 -15.52 8.05 -7.60
N GLY A 31 -14.96 7.51 -6.51
CA GLY A 31 -14.39 6.15 -6.51
C GLY A 31 -13.11 5.98 -7.34
N CYS A 32 -12.55 7.04 -7.94
CA CYS A 32 -11.36 6.91 -8.79
C CYS A 32 -10.17 6.24 -8.06
N PHE A 33 -9.99 6.56 -6.77
CA PHE A 33 -8.95 5.93 -5.97
C PHE A 33 -9.24 4.46 -5.67
N SER A 34 -10.49 4.09 -5.44
CA SER A 34 -10.83 2.68 -5.19
C SER A 34 -10.63 1.83 -6.45
N THR A 35 -11.00 2.34 -7.63
CA THR A 35 -10.74 1.67 -8.92
C THR A 35 -9.25 1.51 -9.18
N LEU A 36 -8.45 2.57 -8.97
CA LEU A 36 -6.99 2.47 -9.10
C LEU A 36 -6.43 1.43 -8.12
N LEU A 37 -6.83 1.49 -6.85
CA LEU A 37 -6.33 0.58 -5.83
C LEU A 37 -6.64 -0.88 -6.19
N SER A 38 -7.83 -1.17 -6.72
CA SER A 38 -8.19 -2.50 -7.22
C SER A 38 -7.29 -2.95 -8.37
N HIS A 39 -6.99 -2.07 -9.33
CA HIS A 39 -6.06 -2.39 -10.43
C HIS A 39 -4.64 -2.63 -9.92
N LEU A 40 -4.16 -1.83 -8.97
CA LEU A 40 -2.85 -2.02 -8.35
C LEU A 40 -2.77 -3.36 -7.60
N LYS A 41 -3.80 -3.68 -6.81
CA LYS A 41 -3.90 -4.97 -6.11
C LYS A 41 -3.89 -6.15 -7.09
N ALA A 42 -4.66 -6.07 -8.17
CA ALA A 42 -4.69 -7.11 -9.20
C ALA A 42 -3.33 -7.27 -9.89
N HIS A 43 -2.66 -6.16 -10.20
CA HIS A 43 -1.32 -6.17 -10.79
C HIS A 43 -0.29 -6.81 -9.83
N CYS A 44 -0.32 -6.43 -8.55
CA CYS A 44 0.54 -7.00 -7.53
C CYS A 44 0.28 -8.49 -7.33
N LYS A 45 -0.98 -8.94 -7.34
CA LYS A 45 -1.34 -10.36 -7.27
C LYS A 45 -0.77 -11.15 -8.45
N ASN A 46 -0.94 -10.64 -9.68
CA ASN A 46 -0.47 -11.32 -10.89
C ASN A 46 1.06 -11.41 -11.00
N LYS A 47 1.78 -10.42 -10.44
CA LYS A 47 3.25 -10.35 -10.48
C LYS A 47 3.92 -10.83 -9.19
N SER A 48 3.12 -11.26 -8.20
CA SER A 48 3.58 -11.59 -6.84
C SER A 48 4.41 -10.46 -6.21
N TYR A 49 3.95 -9.22 -6.35
CA TYR A 49 4.55 -8.04 -5.75
C TYR A 49 3.88 -7.67 -4.43
N LEU A 50 4.68 -7.11 -3.52
CA LEU A 50 4.20 -6.43 -2.33
C LEU A 50 3.84 -5.00 -2.69
N LEU A 51 2.64 -4.54 -2.33
CA LEU A 51 2.23 -3.15 -2.55
C LEU A 51 2.58 -2.31 -1.33
N LYS A 52 3.39 -1.27 -1.52
CA LYS A 52 3.72 -0.28 -0.48
C LYS A 52 3.16 1.08 -0.88
N ILE A 53 2.37 1.71 -0.03
CA ILE A 53 1.95 3.11 -0.16
C ILE A 53 2.72 3.93 0.87
N GLU A 54 3.57 4.84 0.41
CA GLU A 54 4.40 5.67 1.29
C GLU A 54 3.65 6.93 1.73
N SER A 55 4.10 7.49 2.85
CA SER A 55 3.70 8.82 3.33
C SER A 55 2.19 9.00 3.44
N VAL A 56 1.50 8.02 4.02
CA VAL A 56 0.07 8.14 4.34
C VAL A 56 -0.07 9.05 5.56
N ILE A 57 -0.26 10.35 5.30
CA ILE A 57 -0.39 11.39 6.33
C ILE A 57 -1.85 11.55 6.79
N SER A 58 -2.81 11.34 5.88
CA SER A 58 -4.24 11.49 6.21
C SER A 58 -4.76 10.28 6.98
N GLN A 59 -5.34 10.53 8.17
CA GLN A 59 -6.02 9.51 8.97
C GLN A 59 -7.22 8.88 8.23
N GLU A 60 -7.94 9.66 7.43
CA GLU A 60 -9.06 9.14 6.63
C GLU A 60 -8.57 8.12 5.60
N LEU A 61 -7.46 8.45 4.92
CA LEU A 61 -6.83 7.55 3.97
C LEU A 61 -6.30 6.30 4.66
N ARG A 62 -5.68 6.44 5.84
CA ARG A 62 -5.20 5.30 6.64
C ARG A 62 -6.36 4.37 7.01
N ARG A 63 -7.47 4.89 7.56
CA ARG A 63 -8.66 4.10 7.89
C ARG A 63 -9.25 3.41 6.67
N TYR A 64 -9.30 4.09 5.53
CA TYR A 64 -9.74 3.49 4.28
C TYR A 64 -8.82 2.33 3.86
N LEU A 65 -7.50 2.52 3.93
CA LEU A 65 -6.53 1.49 3.56
C LEU A 65 -6.55 0.29 4.52
N VAL A 66 -6.75 0.50 5.82
CA VAL A 66 -6.93 -0.58 6.81
C VAL A 66 -8.15 -1.44 6.45
N ARG A 67 -9.28 -0.82 6.07
CA ARG A 67 -10.46 -1.57 5.55
C ARG A 67 -10.18 -2.32 4.26
N GLN A 68 -9.12 -1.94 3.55
CA GLN A 68 -8.62 -2.58 2.34
C GLN A 68 -7.52 -3.61 2.65
N MET A 69 -7.39 -4.05 3.91
CA MET A 69 -6.41 -5.02 4.40
C MET A 69 -4.96 -4.55 4.30
N PHE A 70 -4.71 -3.24 4.32
CA PHE A 70 -3.35 -2.72 4.48
C PHE A 70 -2.91 -2.85 5.93
N VAL A 71 -1.68 -3.31 6.11
CA VAL A 71 -0.97 -3.35 7.37
C VAL A 71 -0.15 -2.06 7.50
N PHE A 72 -0.32 -1.36 8.61
CA PHE A 72 0.51 -0.22 8.97
C PHE A 72 1.33 -0.63 10.19
N ILE A 73 2.65 -0.47 10.08
CA ILE A 73 3.54 -0.68 11.21
C ILE A 73 3.44 0.56 12.08
N GLY A 74 3.20 0.35 13.38
CA GLY A 74 3.17 1.41 14.35
C GLY A 74 1.83 1.97 14.76
N GLU A 75 1.88 2.96 15.66
CA GLU A 75 0.69 3.52 16.30
C GLU A 75 -0.22 4.23 15.29
N GLU A 76 -1.52 4.28 15.58
CA GLU A 76 -2.56 4.78 14.66
C GLU A 76 -2.38 6.26 14.28
N TRP A 77 -1.77 7.04 15.17
CA TRP A 77 -1.53 8.48 14.99
C TRP A 77 -0.26 8.80 14.20
N GLU A 78 0.60 7.82 13.94
CA GLU A 78 1.84 8.07 13.22
C GLU A 78 1.66 8.10 11.70
N CYS A 79 2.39 9.01 11.06
CA CYS A 79 2.48 9.04 9.60
C CYS A 79 3.38 7.88 9.15
N GLY A 80 2.87 7.00 8.31
CA GLY A 80 3.56 5.76 7.99
C GLY A 80 3.36 5.27 6.57
N SER A 81 4.07 4.19 6.24
CA SER A 81 3.83 3.44 5.00
C SER A 81 2.81 2.33 5.26
N GLY A 82 1.86 2.18 4.36
CA GLY A 82 0.94 1.04 4.35
C GLY A 82 1.48 -0.07 3.45
N TYR A 83 1.42 -1.31 3.92
CA TYR A 83 1.85 -2.49 3.19
C TYR A 83 0.66 -3.39 2.89
N TRP A 84 0.61 -3.96 1.69
CA TRP A 84 -0.45 -4.88 1.29
C TRP A 84 0.11 -6.04 0.47
N VAL A 85 -0.36 -7.23 0.81
CA VAL A 85 -0.23 -8.47 0.05
C VAL A 85 -1.57 -9.21 0.12
N PRO A 86 -1.85 -10.16 -0.79
CA PRO A 86 -3.00 -11.05 -0.67
C PRO A 86 -3.00 -11.81 0.67
N GLU A 87 -4.15 -12.11 1.26
CA GLU A 87 -4.22 -12.86 2.53
C GLU A 87 -3.67 -14.29 2.40
N ASP A 88 -3.78 -14.86 1.20
CA ASP A 88 -3.23 -16.15 0.82
C ASP A 88 -1.70 -16.12 0.66
N ASP A 89 -1.07 -14.96 0.79
CA ASP A 89 0.36 -14.79 0.63
C ASP A 89 1.13 -15.18 1.91
N PRO A 90 2.16 -16.04 1.84
CA PRO A 90 2.95 -16.44 3.01
C PRO A 90 3.66 -15.26 3.69
N VAL A 91 3.81 -14.13 3.00
CA VAL A 91 4.43 -12.92 3.54
C VAL A 91 3.47 -12.09 4.41
N TYR A 92 2.15 -12.31 4.30
CA TYR A 92 1.13 -11.59 5.04
C TYR A 92 1.37 -11.53 6.56
N PRO A 93 1.59 -12.67 7.28
CA PRO A 93 1.86 -12.64 8.72
C PRO A 93 3.17 -11.90 9.07
N SER A 94 4.15 -11.89 8.16
CA SER A 94 5.45 -11.22 8.36
C SER A 94 5.39 -9.71 8.13
N LEU A 95 4.29 -9.16 7.61
CA LEU A 95 4.12 -7.71 7.48
C LEU A 95 4.17 -7.00 8.84
N ASN A 96 3.64 -7.65 9.89
CA ASN A 96 3.67 -7.11 11.26
C ASN A 96 5.06 -7.18 11.91
N THR A 97 6.01 -7.92 11.33
CA THR A 97 7.38 -8.06 11.83
C THR A 97 8.36 -7.11 11.18
N LEU A 98 7.88 -6.27 10.26
CA LEU A 98 8.72 -5.28 9.60
C LEU A 98 9.20 -4.24 10.62
N PRO A 99 10.48 -3.85 10.55
CA PRO A 99 11.03 -2.84 11.45
C PRO A 99 10.35 -1.49 11.22
N TYR A 100 10.19 -0.77 12.31
CA TYR A 100 9.65 0.59 12.39
C TYR A 100 10.53 1.60 11.63
#